data_AF-A0A534XXT9-F1
#
_entry.id   AF-A0A534XXT9-F1
#
_cell.length_a   1.000
_cell.length_b   1.000
_cell.length_c   1.000
_cell.angle_alpha   90.00
_cell.angle_beta   90.00
_cell.angle_gamma   90.00
#
_symmetry.space_group_name_H-M   'P 1'
#
loop_
_entity.id
_entity.type
_entity.pdbx_description
1 polymer ?
#
loop_
_entity_poly.entity_id
_entity_poly.type
_entity_poly.pdbx_seq_one_letter_code
_entity_poly.pdbx_strand_id
1 'polypeptide(L)' 'MTKLKLGAVALGLEYYGSLGPVSAILPLAQQEHYLFETIDVVSWRGLELNVGVGEGLTAASNGLVVKTVVGWAFGR' A
#
# COMPACT_ATOMS: atom_id res chain seq x y z
N MET A 1 -6.92 -4.49 0.00
CA MET A 1 -5.67 -5.08 0.51
C MET A 1 -5.92 -6.56 0.70
N THR A 2 -5.24 -7.39 -0.09
CA THR A 2 -5.33 -8.85 0.01
C THR A 2 -3.93 -9.38 0.28
N LYS A 3 -3.79 -10.27 1.27
CA LYS A 3 -2.51 -10.87 1.65
C LYS A 3 -2.59 -12.38 1.67
N LEU A 4 -1.58 -13.04 1.14
CA LEU A 4 -1.34 -14.48 1.22
C LEU A 4 -0.19 -14.75 2.19
N LYS A 5 -0.44 -15.52 3.25
CA LYS A 5 0.59 -15.91 4.22
C LYS A 5 1.31 -17.18 3.77
N LEU A 6 2.63 -17.15 3.76
CA LEU A 6 3.54 -18.25 3.44
C LEU A 6 4.52 -18.45 4.62
N GLY A 7 4.05 -19.11 5.67
CA GLY A 7 4.83 -19.28 6.90
C GLY A 7 5.01 -17.95 7.65
N ALA A 8 6.27 -17.55 7.85
CA ALA A 8 6.63 -16.32 8.57
C ALA A 8 6.56 -15.05 7.69
N VAL A 9 6.39 -15.20 6.37
CA VAL A 9 6.33 -14.11 5.40
C VAL A 9 4.90 -14.03 4.85
N ALA A 10 4.43 -12.82 4.53
CA ALA A 10 3.18 -12.64 3.78
C ALA A 10 3.43 -11.81 2.53
N LEU A 11 2.85 -12.22 1.41
CA LEU A 11 2.81 -11.45 0.16
C LEU A 11 1.47 -10.73 0.07
N GLY A 12 1.48 -9.49 -0.40
CA GLY A 12 0.30 -8.64 -0.47
C GLY A 12 0.14 -7.98 -1.83
N LEU A 13 -1.12 -7.76 -2.19
CA LEU A 13 -1.51 -6.82 -3.23
C LEU A 13 -2.39 -5.74 -2.62
N GLU A 14 -2.02 -4.49 -2.85
CA GLU A 14 -2.66 -3.32 -2.28
C GLU A 14 -3.00 -2.30 -3.36
N TYR A 15 -4.19 -1.72 -3.27
CA TYR A 15 -4.64 -0.67 -4.18
C TYR A 15 -4.88 0.61 -3.38
N TYR A 16 -4.33 1.71 -3.87
CA TYR A 16 -4.49 3.04 -3.28
C TYR A 16 -4.99 4.01 -4.35
N GLY A 17 -5.99 4.81 -3.99
CA GLY A 17 -6.54 5.85 -4.85
C GLY A 17 -6.58 7.20 -4.13
N SER A 18 -6.23 8.27 -4.83
CA SER A 18 -6.43 9.64 -4.41
C SER A 18 -7.49 10.29 -5.30
N LEU A 19 -8.64 10.60 -4.69
CA LEU A 19 -9.78 11.19 -5.40
C LEU A 19 -9.70 12.72 -5.50
N GLY A 20 -8.67 13.33 -4.91
CA GLY A 20 -8.56 14.77 -4.71
C GLY A 20 -9.28 15.27 -3.45
N PRO A 21 -9.57 16.58 -3.36
CA PRO A 21 -10.23 17.18 -2.20
C PRO A 21 -11.61 16.59 -1.92
N VAL A 22 -11.96 16.42 -0.64
CA VAL A 22 -13.28 15.89 -0.24
C VAL A 22 -14.44 16.77 -0.72
N SER A 23 -14.23 18.09 -0.83
CA SER A 23 -15.21 19.04 -1.35
C SER A 23 -15.36 19.04 -2.87
N ALA A 24 -14.43 18.40 -3.61
CA ALA A 24 -14.40 18.39 -5.06
C ALA A 24 -13.62 17.17 -5.57
N ILE A 25 -14.32 16.04 -5.72
CA ILE A 25 -13.74 14.81 -6.30
C ILE A 25 -13.32 15.10 -7.75
N LEU A 26 -12.08 14.77 -8.06
CA LEU A 26 -11.49 15.00 -9.38
C LEU A 26 -12.06 14.03 -10.43
N PRO A 27 -12.07 14.42 -11.73
CA PRO A 27 -12.34 13.48 -12.82
C PRO A 27 -11.36 12.30 -12.80
N LEU A 28 -11.78 11.11 -13.22
CA LEU A 28 -10.98 9.88 -13.15
C LEU A 28 -9.58 10.02 -13.77
N ALA A 29 -9.46 10.76 -14.89
CA ALA A 29 -8.18 11.00 -15.56
C ALA A 29 -7.17 11.84 -14.76
N GLN A 30 -7.64 12.56 -13.73
CA GLN A 30 -6.86 13.40 -12.84
C GLN A 30 -6.70 12.79 -11.44
N GLN A 31 -7.31 11.64 -11.19
CA GLN A 31 -7.14 10.89 -9.94
C GLN A 31 -5.86 10.06 -10.01
N GLU A 32 -5.18 9.95 -8.89
CA GLU A 32 -4.04 9.04 -8.76
C GLU A 32 -4.51 7.68 -8.32
N HIS A 33 -3.99 6.64 -8.96
CA HIS A 33 -4.26 5.24 -8.65
C HIS A 33 -2.96 4.45 -8.68
N TYR A 34 -2.80 3.57 -7.71
CA TYR A 34 -1.60 2.76 -7.54
C TYR A 34 -1.96 1.31 -7.22
N LEU A 35 -1.23 0.39 -7.82
CA LEU A 35 -1.17 -1.01 -7.40
C LEU A 35 0.19 -1.23 -6.73
N PHE A 36 0.21 -1.91 -5.59
CA PHE A 36 1.44 -2.24 -4.87
C PHE A 36 1.53 -3.74 -4.62
N GLU A 37 2.66 -4.33 -4.97
CA GLU A 37 3.14 -5.60 -4.45
C GLU A 37 3.85 -5.37 -3.12
N THR A 38 3.38 -6.03 -2.06
CA THR A 38 3.92 -5.86 -0.73
C THR A 38 4.37 -7.17 -0.10
N ILE A 39 5.33 -7.08 0.83
CA ILE A 39 5.85 -8.19 1.59
C ILE A 39 5.91 -7.79 3.07
N ASP A 40 5.34 -8.62 3.94
CA ASP A 40 5.53 -8.53 5.38
C ASP A 40 6.85 -9.22 5.73
N VAL A 41 7.86 -8.41 6.06
CA VAL A 41 9.24 -8.85 6.33
C VAL A 41 9.42 -9.18 7.81
N VAL A 42 8.69 -8.49 8.69
CA VAL A 42 8.70 -8.73 10.13
C VAL A 42 7.27 -8.74 10.65
N SER A 43 6.93 -9.78 11.42
CA SER A 43 5.73 -9.82 12.26
C SER A 43 6.11 -10.50 13.57
N TRP A 44 6.48 -9.71 14.58
CA TRP A 44 6.99 -10.23 15.85
C TRP A 44 6.57 -9.36 17.03
N ARG A 45 5.88 -9.96 18.01
CA ARG A 45 5.51 -9.35 19.30
C ARG A 45 4.91 -7.94 19.19
N GLY A 46 4.07 -7.73 18.17
CA GLY A 46 3.39 -6.46 17.94
C GLY A 46 4.11 -5.50 16.98
N LEU A 47 5.39 -5.74 16.65
CA LEU A 47 6.08 -5.03 15.58
C LEU A 47 5.75 -5.66 14.23
N GLU A 48 5.39 -4.82 13.27
CA GLU A 48 5.16 -5.19 11.89
C GLU A 48 5.98 -4.31 10.95
N LEU A 49 6.66 -4.93 9.99
CA LEU A 49 7.36 -4.24 8.91
C LEU A 49 6.85 -4.75 7.57
N ASN A 50 6.25 -3.87 6.79
CA ASN A 50 5.81 -4.14 5.43
C ASN A 50 6.60 -3.25 4.46
N VAL A 51 7.07 -3.86 3.37
CA VAL A 51 7.74 -3.15 2.28
C VAL A 51 6.97 -3.44 1.00
N GLY A 52 6.86 -2.45 0.12
CA GLY A 52 6.23 -2.65 -1.18
C GLY A 52 6.80 -1.76 -2.27
N VAL A 53 6.64 -2.24 -3.50
CA VAL A 53 6.85 -1.46 -4.72
C VAL A 53 5.48 -1.31 -5.36
N GLY A 54 5.21 -0.18 -6.01
CA GLY A 54 3.96 0.01 -6.71
C GLY A 54 4.09 0.88 -7.93
N GLU A 55 3.19 0.64 -8.88
CA GLU A 55 3.12 1.39 -10.13
C GLU A 55 1.90 2.31 -10.17
N GLY A 56 2.11 3.47 -10.79
CA GLY A 56 1.04 4.40 -11.14
C GLY A 56 0.19 3.86 -12.29
N LEU A 57 -1.13 3.79 -12.09
CA LEU A 57 -2.10 3.29 -13.07
C LEU A 57 -2.75 4.40 -13.91
N THR A 58 -2.50 5.67 -13.58
CA THR A 58 -3.00 6.83 -14.33
C THR A 58 -1.87 7.80 -14.64
N ALA A 59 -2.11 8.70 -15.59
CA ALA A 59 -1.17 9.77 -15.93
C ALA A 59 -0.94 10.78 -14.79
N ALA A 60 -1.83 10.82 -13.80
CA ALA A 60 -1.69 11.66 -12.62
C ALA A 60 -0.79 11.02 -11.54
N SER A 61 -0.63 9.69 -11.56
CA SER A 61 0.20 8.96 -10.60
C SER A 61 1.70 9.09 -10.92
N ASN A 62 2.53 9.00 -9.87
CA ASN A 62 3.95 8.73 -10.04
C ASN A 62 4.18 7.33 -10.66
N GLY A 63 5.17 7.21 -11.55
CA GLY A 63 5.41 5.97 -12.30
C GLY A 63 5.73 4.77 -11.42
N LEU A 64 6.83 4.83 -10.65
CA LEU A 64 7.25 3.78 -9.72
C LEU A 64 7.40 4.39 -8.31
N VAL A 65 6.82 3.72 -7.32
CA VAL A 65 6.82 4.17 -5.91
C VAL A 65 7.32 3.05 -5.02
N VAL A 66 8.20 3.37 -4.10
CA VAL A 66 8.61 2.45 -3.03
C VAL A 66 7.97 2.89 -1.72
N LYS A 67 7.40 1.93 -0.99
CA LYS A 67 6.69 2.14 0.26
C LYS A 67 7.27 1.27 1.36
N THR A 68 7.33 1.82 2.57
CA THR A 68 7.63 1.05 3.78
C THR A 68 6.70 1.50 4.89
N VAL A 69 6.09 0.54 5.58
CA VAL A 69 5.16 0.77 6.69
C VAL A 69 5.71 0.08 7.93
N VAL A 70 5.84 0.84 9.00
CA VAL A 70 6.19 0.34 10.33
C VAL A 70 4.93 0.40 11.19
N GLY A 71 4.48 -0.76 11.66
CA GLY A 71 3.33 -0.91 12.55
C GLY A 71 3.76 -1.32 13.94
N TRP A 72 3.05 -0.80 14.95
CA TRP A 72 3.15 -1.26 16.32
C TRP A 72 1.77 -1.49 16.91
N ALA A 73 1.50 -2.71 17.37
CA ALA A 73 0.26 -3.07 18.05
C ALA A 73 0.41 -2.87 19.57
N PHE A 74 -0.33 -1.92 20.12
CA PHE A 74 -0.40 -1.71 21.57
C PHE A 74 -1.35 -2.72 22.23
N GLY A 75 -0.93 -3.33 23.36
CA GLY A 75 -1.83 -4.12 24.21
C GLY A 75 -2.08 -5.58 23.80
N ARG A 76 -1.12 -6.23 23.13
CA ARG A 76 -1.08 -7.71 23.01
C ARG A 76 -0.28 -8.33 24.15
#